data_AF-A0AB40BX72-F1
#
_entry.id   AF-A0AB40BX72-F1
#
_cell.length_a   1.000
_cell.length_b   1.000
_cell.length_c   1.000
_cell.angle_alpha   90.00
_cell.angle_beta   90.00
_cell.angle_gamma   90.00
#
_symmetry.space_group_name_H-M   'P 1'
#
loop_
_entity.id
_entity.type
_entity.pdbx_description
1 polymer ?
#
loop_
_entity_poly.entity_id
_entity_poly.type
_entity_poly.pdbx_seq_one_letter_code
_entity_poly.pdbx_strand_id
1 'polypeptide(L)'
;MEMEPGSSSGSSGGSQPHSVPSRRSRAFYRFTQQNLPACKPALTPGLVIITFLLLGIICVPVGLVCLHASRSVVEIVDRYDIECIPEQYQSNKVSYIKDSMISKDCKRDLKVQSHMKAPIYIYYELENYYQNHRRYVKSRSDKQLLHGLKYRDTSLCKPQETTMNISRKNIAWKSDQDHKYGKHVYPFNSQNGSFIGGGKLDPNTPLSDQEDLIVWMRTAALPKFRKLYGRIKEDLNAGEVITVHLVNNYNTYSFGGKKKLVFTTSSWLGGKNDFLGLAYAATGFSFILVAILFALIHVKNPRPHGDAILSSWNRKTSAR
;
A
#
# COMPACT_ATOMS: atom_id res chain seq x y z
N MET A 1 -77.89 38.56 -3.11
CA MET A 1 -79.11 38.02 -3.74
C MET A 1 -78.90 36.54 -3.93
N GLU A 2 -79.81 35.75 -3.40
CA GLU A 2 -79.99 34.33 -3.70
C GLU A 2 -80.16 34.10 -5.20
N MET A 3 -79.75 32.92 -5.69
CA MET A 3 -80.62 32.06 -6.50
C MET A 3 -80.02 30.66 -6.71
N GLU A 4 -80.91 29.68 -6.52
CA GLU A 4 -80.85 28.22 -6.67
C GLU A 4 -80.49 27.72 -8.10
N PRO A 5 -80.23 26.40 -8.27
CA PRO A 5 -79.57 25.83 -9.44
C PRO A 5 -80.56 25.41 -10.54
N GLY A 6 -80.10 25.46 -11.80
CA GLY A 6 -80.82 24.98 -12.96
C GLY A 6 -80.05 23.90 -13.72
N SER A 7 -80.60 22.70 -13.77
CA SER A 7 -80.17 21.61 -14.64
C SER A 7 -80.59 21.86 -16.10
N SER A 8 -79.70 21.59 -17.06
CA SER A 8 -80.09 21.20 -18.41
C SER A 8 -79.05 20.29 -19.04
N SER A 9 -79.55 19.24 -19.70
CA SER A 9 -78.85 18.15 -20.38
C SER A 9 -78.67 18.45 -21.87
N GLY A 10 -77.53 18.08 -22.47
CA GLY A 10 -77.36 18.15 -23.93
C GLY A 10 -75.99 17.77 -24.47
N SER A 11 -75.89 16.52 -24.93
CA SER A 11 -75.11 16.03 -26.09
C SER A 11 -73.58 16.16 -26.15
N SER A 12 -72.95 14.99 -25.98
CA SER A 12 -71.86 14.40 -26.78
C SER A 12 -71.12 15.27 -27.82
N GLY A 13 -69.80 15.35 -27.66
CA GLY A 13 -68.87 15.72 -28.74
C GLY A 13 -67.40 15.68 -28.31
N GLY A 14 -66.67 14.64 -28.74
CA GLY A 14 -65.21 14.69 -28.89
C GLY A 14 -64.37 14.26 -27.68
N SER A 15 -64.15 12.95 -27.55
CA SER A 15 -63.01 12.38 -26.84
C SER A 15 -61.69 12.81 -27.50
N GLN A 16 -61.09 13.89 -26.99
CA GLN A 16 -59.68 14.21 -27.24
C GLN A 16 -58.81 13.09 -26.62
N PRO A 17 -57.96 12.39 -27.38
CA PRO A 17 -56.98 11.51 -26.77
C PRO A 17 -55.96 12.41 -26.08
N HIS A 18 -55.97 12.46 -24.75
CA HIS A 18 -54.86 13.03 -23.99
C HIS A 18 -53.58 12.36 -24.48
N SER A 19 -52.77 13.12 -25.24
CA SER A 19 -51.49 12.65 -25.76
C SER A 19 -50.65 12.17 -24.60
N VAL A 20 -50.41 10.86 -24.52
CA VAL A 20 -49.60 10.23 -23.49
C VAL A 20 -48.22 10.93 -23.50
N PRO A 21 -47.80 11.59 -22.40
CA PRO A 21 -46.53 12.30 -22.39
C PRO A 21 -45.40 11.32 -22.68
N SER A 22 -44.52 11.67 -23.63
CA SER A 22 -43.35 10.87 -23.95
C SER A 22 -42.58 10.52 -22.67
N ARG A 23 -41.96 9.33 -22.61
CA ARG A 23 -41.23 8.87 -21.42
C ARG A 23 -40.18 9.90 -20.93
N ARG A 24 -39.64 10.71 -21.86
CA ARG A 24 -38.74 11.83 -21.59
C ARG A 24 -39.43 12.99 -20.86
N SER A 25 -40.62 13.42 -21.30
CA SER A 25 -41.33 14.53 -20.63
C SER A 25 -41.81 14.15 -19.23
N ARG A 26 -42.15 12.87 -19.00
CA ARG A 26 -42.55 12.36 -17.68
C ARG A 26 -41.39 12.25 -16.70
N ALA A 27 -40.21 11.82 -17.16
CA ALA A 27 -39.00 11.79 -16.35
C ALA A 27 -38.50 13.21 -16.03
N PHE A 28 -38.53 14.12 -17.00
CA PHE A 28 -38.19 15.53 -16.81
C PHE A 28 -39.15 16.20 -15.82
N TYR A 29 -40.46 15.93 -15.92
CA TYR A 29 -41.45 16.39 -14.94
C TYR A 29 -41.20 15.86 -13.53
N ARG A 30 -40.91 14.55 -13.36
CA ARG A 30 -40.56 13.99 -12.03
C ARG A 30 -39.27 14.57 -11.47
N PHE A 31 -38.31 14.89 -12.33
CA PHE A 31 -37.06 15.56 -11.94
C PHE A 31 -37.31 17.00 -11.51
N THR A 32 -38.03 17.81 -12.30
CA THR A 32 -38.32 19.22 -11.96
C THR A 32 -39.22 19.35 -10.74
N GLN A 33 -40.16 18.43 -10.55
CA GLN A 33 -41.03 18.36 -9.37
C GLN A 33 -40.37 17.65 -8.17
N GLN A 34 -39.10 17.26 -8.27
CA GLN A 34 -38.35 16.54 -7.22
C GLN A 34 -39.05 15.28 -6.69
N ASN A 35 -39.84 14.61 -7.54
CA ASN A 35 -40.61 13.42 -7.22
C ASN A 35 -40.02 12.17 -7.90
N LEU A 36 -38.70 12.04 -7.83
CA LEU A 36 -38.00 10.84 -8.25
C LEU A 36 -38.14 9.74 -7.17
N PRO A 37 -38.19 8.45 -7.57
CA PRO A 37 -38.20 7.36 -6.61
C PRO A 37 -36.92 7.41 -5.78
N ALA A 38 -37.08 7.56 -4.46
CA ALA A 38 -35.98 7.66 -3.52
C ALA A 38 -36.23 6.74 -2.33
N CYS A 39 -35.19 6.05 -1.88
CA CYS A 39 -35.18 5.37 -0.59
C CYS A 39 -34.67 6.37 0.46
N LYS A 40 -35.46 6.63 1.51
CA LYS A 40 -35.10 7.50 2.63
C LYS A 40 -34.96 6.62 3.88
N PRO A 41 -33.81 5.95 4.09
CA PRO A 41 -33.65 5.05 5.22
C PRO A 41 -33.67 5.87 6.52
N ALA A 42 -34.67 5.59 7.36
CA ALA A 42 -34.69 6.11 8.72
C ALA A 42 -33.80 5.23 9.61
N LEU A 43 -32.77 5.82 10.21
CA LEU A 43 -31.87 5.13 11.14
C LEU A 43 -32.62 4.85 12.46
N THR A 44 -33.22 3.67 12.57
CA THR A 44 -33.83 3.20 13.82
C THR A 44 -32.77 2.57 14.74
N PRO A 45 -32.91 2.67 16.08
CA PRO A 45 -31.95 2.08 17.01
C PRO A 45 -31.70 0.59 16.75
N GLY A 46 -32.76 -0.19 16.47
CA GLY A 46 -32.63 -1.62 16.15
C GLY A 46 -31.80 -1.87 14.89
N LEU A 47 -32.05 -1.13 13.80
CA LEU A 47 -31.25 -1.24 12.58
C LEU A 47 -29.78 -0.91 12.84
N VAL A 48 -29.51 0.18 13.56
CA VAL A 48 -28.15 0.63 13.89
C VAL A 48 -27.41 -0.42 14.74
N ILE A 49 -28.05 -0.96 15.78
CA ILE A 49 -27.47 -2.02 16.62
C ILE A 49 -27.12 -3.26 15.79
N ILE A 50 -28.03 -3.73 14.94
CA ILE A 50 -27.80 -4.88 14.06
C ILE A 50 -26.62 -4.62 13.13
N THR A 51 -26.56 -3.44 12.50
CA THR A 51 -25.45 -3.12 11.58
C THR A 51 -24.09 -3.10 12.29
N PHE A 52 -23.98 -2.48 13.48
CA PHE A 52 -22.73 -2.47 14.24
C PHE A 52 -22.33 -3.86 14.73
N LEU A 53 -23.28 -4.68 15.19
CA LEU A 53 -23.00 -6.07 15.59
C LEU A 53 -22.47 -6.90 14.41
N LEU A 54 -23.14 -6.83 13.25
CA LEU A 54 -22.71 -7.57 12.07
C LEU A 54 -21.32 -7.14 11.60
N LEU A 55 -21.06 -5.83 11.52
CA LEU A 55 -19.73 -5.32 11.18
C LEU A 55 -18.67 -5.77 12.18
N GLY A 56 -18.98 -5.72 13.48
CA GLY A 56 -18.08 -6.20 14.53
C GLY A 56 -17.74 -7.69 14.42
N ILE A 57 -18.76 -8.54 14.25
CA ILE A 57 -18.63 -10.00 14.11
C ILE A 57 -17.83 -10.37 12.84
N ILE A 58 -17.87 -9.55 11.79
CA ILE A 58 -17.07 -9.77 10.58
C ILE A 58 -15.64 -9.24 10.75
N CYS A 59 -15.48 -8.03 11.27
CA CYS A 59 -14.17 -7.38 11.38
C CYS A 59 -13.23 -8.08 12.37
N VAL A 60 -13.74 -8.64 13.48
CA VAL A 60 -12.88 -9.30 14.49
C VAL A 60 -12.19 -10.56 13.94
N PRO A 61 -12.90 -11.55 13.36
CA PRO A 61 -12.26 -12.72 12.74
C PRO A 61 -11.30 -12.33 11.62
N VAL A 62 -11.68 -11.39 10.76
CA VAL A 62 -10.79 -10.88 9.69
C VAL A 62 -9.52 -10.29 10.28
N GLY A 63 -9.64 -9.46 11.33
CA GLY A 63 -8.49 -8.89 12.04
C GLY A 63 -7.57 -9.96 12.65
N LEU A 64 -8.14 -10.99 13.29
CA LEU A 64 -7.39 -12.09 13.88
C LEU A 64 -6.67 -12.94 12.82
N VAL A 65 -7.33 -13.25 11.69
CA VAL A 65 -6.71 -13.98 10.57
C VAL A 65 -5.57 -13.16 9.95
N CYS A 66 -5.78 -11.87 9.71
CA CYS A 66 -4.72 -10.97 9.22
C CYS A 66 -3.55 -10.88 10.20
N LEU A 67 -3.82 -10.79 11.51
CA LEU A 67 -2.78 -10.73 12.54
C LEU A 67 -1.99 -12.04 12.61
N HIS A 68 -2.67 -13.19 12.51
CA HIS A 68 -2.01 -14.49 12.45
C HIS A 68 -1.11 -14.60 11.22
N ALA A 69 -1.62 -14.21 10.05
CA ALA A 69 -0.85 -14.21 8.79
C ALA A 69 0.34 -13.24 8.81
N SER A 70 0.27 -12.14 9.57
CA SER A 70 1.41 -11.24 9.79
C SER A 70 2.45 -11.88 10.71
N ARG A 71 2.02 -12.49 11.81
CA ARG A 71 2.92 -13.06 12.82
C ARG A 71 3.57 -14.37 12.41
N SER A 72 3.00 -15.09 11.44
CA SER A 72 3.64 -16.27 10.83
C SER A 72 4.85 -15.91 9.98
N VAL A 73 5.04 -14.63 9.63
CA VAL A 73 6.20 -14.16 8.87
C VAL A 73 7.42 -14.06 9.78
N VAL A 74 8.44 -14.86 9.45
CA VAL A 74 9.77 -14.80 10.08
C VAL A 74 10.63 -13.78 9.34
N GLU A 75 11.24 -12.86 10.09
CA GLU A 75 12.20 -11.87 9.58
C GLU A 75 13.51 -11.92 10.38
N ILE A 76 14.65 -11.88 9.68
CA ILE A 76 15.99 -11.67 10.23
C ILE A 76 16.46 -10.31 9.75
N VAL A 77 16.80 -9.40 10.67
CA VAL A 77 17.24 -8.04 10.37
C VAL A 77 18.62 -7.83 10.97
N ASP A 78 19.63 -7.66 10.12
CA ASP A 78 21.03 -7.44 10.51
C ASP A 78 21.47 -6.03 10.14
N ARG A 79 22.02 -5.28 11.12
CA ARG A 79 22.42 -3.89 10.93
C ARG A 79 23.93 -3.80 10.67
N TYR A 80 24.30 -3.94 9.40
CA TYR A 80 25.69 -3.99 8.99
C TYR A 80 26.41 -2.62 8.90
N ASP A 81 25.70 -1.47 9.00
CA ASP A 81 26.36 -0.15 8.90
C ASP A 81 27.33 0.17 10.04
N ILE A 82 27.26 -0.52 11.18
CA ILE A 82 28.21 -0.33 12.29
C ILE A 82 29.17 -1.50 12.45
N GLU A 83 28.70 -2.72 12.19
CA GLU A 83 29.47 -3.95 12.39
C GLU A 83 30.51 -4.18 11.28
N CYS A 84 30.27 -3.62 10.09
CA CYS A 84 31.20 -3.66 8.97
C CYS A 84 32.13 -2.44 8.92
N ILE A 85 32.46 -1.86 10.08
CA ILE A 85 33.46 -0.80 10.23
C ILE A 85 34.53 -1.26 11.21
N PRO A 86 35.83 -1.22 10.83
CA PRO A 86 36.93 -1.50 11.75
C PRO A 86 36.92 -0.57 12.97
N GLU A 87 37.35 -1.07 14.14
CA GLU A 87 37.33 -0.31 15.41
C GLU A 87 38.00 1.08 15.30
N GLN A 88 39.12 1.16 14.59
CA GLN A 88 39.87 2.40 14.34
C GLN A 88 39.07 3.51 13.63
N TYR A 89 38.01 3.16 12.90
CA TYR A 89 37.18 4.11 12.15
C TYR A 89 35.78 4.30 12.74
N GLN A 90 35.48 3.73 13.91
CA GLN A 90 34.15 3.88 14.52
C GLN A 90 33.82 5.33 14.88
N SER A 91 34.83 6.13 15.26
CA SER A 91 34.69 7.57 15.55
C SER A 91 34.50 8.41 14.29
N ASN A 92 35.19 8.05 13.19
CA ASN A 92 35.11 8.74 11.90
C ASN A 92 34.73 7.78 10.77
N LYS A 93 33.46 7.38 10.73
CA LYS A 93 32.92 6.45 9.72
C LYS A 93 32.98 7.02 8.29
N VAL A 94 32.99 8.35 8.19
CA VAL A 94 33.01 9.07 6.90
C VAL A 94 34.39 8.99 6.24
N SER A 95 35.49 8.92 7.00
CA SER A 95 36.82 8.73 6.41
C SER A 95 36.96 7.32 5.84
N TYR A 96 36.54 6.30 6.59
CA TYR A 96 36.57 4.91 6.14
C TYR A 96 35.84 4.68 4.81
N ILE A 97 34.63 5.22 4.68
CA ILE A 97 33.82 5.00 3.47
C ILE A 97 34.34 5.76 2.25
N LYS A 98 35.07 6.86 2.46
CA LYS A 98 35.61 7.69 1.38
C LYS A 98 36.98 7.19 0.90
N ASP A 99 37.74 6.56 1.78
CA ASP A 99 39.04 5.99 1.42
C ASP A 99 38.84 4.83 0.45
N SER A 100 39.40 4.90 -0.76
CA SER A 100 39.27 3.86 -1.78
C SER A 100 40.25 2.70 -1.60
N MET A 101 41.33 2.88 -0.82
CA MET A 101 42.41 1.91 -0.65
C MET A 101 42.05 0.78 0.33
N ILE A 102 41.13 1.03 1.25
CA ILE A 102 40.72 0.07 2.28
C ILE A 102 39.67 -0.90 1.70
N SER A 103 39.70 -2.20 2.00
CA SER A 103 38.59 -3.08 1.58
C SER A 103 37.31 -2.79 2.39
N LYS A 104 36.16 -2.86 1.70
CA LYS A 104 34.81 -2.70 2.28
C LYS A 104 34.12 -4.04 2.42
N ASP A 105 34.85 -5.14 2.18
CA ASP A 105 34.35 -6.49 2.33
C ASP A 105 34.06 -6.77 3.80
N CYS A 106 32.88 -7.32 4.04
CA CYS A 106 32.40 -7.67 5.37
C CYS A 106 31.70 -9.01 5.31
N LYS A 107 31.99 -9.86 6.29
CA LYS A 107 31.30 -11.13 6.49
C LYS A 107 30.39 -11.01 7.70
N ARG A 108 29.15 -11.47 7.56
CA ARG A 108 28.13 -11.45 8.59
C ARG A 108 27.54 -12.84 8.74
N ASP A 109 27.62 -13.41 9.94
CA ASP A 109 27.04 -14.71 10.23
C ASP A 109 25.67 -14.51 10.88
N LEU A 110 24.62 -14.92 10.17
CA LEU A 110 23.24 -14.72 10.59
C LEU A 110 22.64 -16.05 11.03
N LYS A 111 22.23 -16.15 12.30
CA LYS A 111 21.57 -17.33 12.83
C LYS A 111 20.07 -17.31 12.54
N VAL A 112 19.58 -18.38 11.92
CA VAL A 112 18.15 -18.59 11.65
C VAL A 112 17.44 -19.02 12.93
N GLN A 113 16.56 -18.17 13.48
CA GLN A 113 15.88 -18.45 14.76
C GLN A 113 14.72 -19.45 14.62
N SER A 114 14.11 -19.52 13.44
CA SER A 114 12.91 -20.34 13.18
C SER A 114 12.88 -20.74 11.71
N HIS A 115 12.25 -21.88 11.42
CA HIS A 115 12.15 -22.41 10.06
C HIS A 115 11.54 -21.36 9.10
N MET A 116 12.25 -21.07 8.00
CA MET A 116 11.82 -20.15 6.96
C MET A 116 11.47 -20.93 5.69
N LYS A 117 10.20 -20.89 5.29
CA LYS A 117 9.73 -21.54 4.06
C LYS A 117 10.05 -20.69 2.83
N ALA A 118 10.53 -21.32 1.76
CA ALA A 118 10.81 -20.70 0.48
C ALA A 118 9.52 -20.23 -0.24
N PRO A 119 9.60 -19.18 -1.08
CA PRO A 119 10.79 -18.36 -1.36
C PRO A 119 11.10 -17.37 -0.23
N ILE A 120 12.37 -17.28 0.16
CA ILE A 120 12.86 -16.32 1.16
C ILE A 120 13.37 -15.09 0.43
N TYR A 121 12.91 -13.91 0.81
CA TYR A 121 13.24 -12.67 0.16
C TYR A 121 14.36 -11.95 0.91
N ILE A 122 15.35 -11.47 0.16
CA ILE A 122 16.46 -10.68 0.67
C ILE A 122 16.20 -9.23 0.29
N TYR A 123 16.10 -8.35 1.29
CA TYR A 123 15.97 -6.92 1.11
C TYR A 123 17.17 -6.20 1.71
N TYR A 124 17.55 -5.07 1.12
CA TYR A 124 18.29 -4.04 1.85
C TYR A 124 17.31 -2.98 2.34
N GLU A 125 17.49 -2.56 3.59
CA GLU A 125 16.73 -1.48 4.22
C GLU A 125 17.63 -0.25 4.37
N LEU A 126 17.15 0.90 3.91
CA LEU A 126 17.78 2.20 4.14
C LEU A 126 16.88 3.04 5.02
N GLU A 127 17.47 3.69 6.02
CA GLU A 127 16.81 4.69 6.86
C GLU A 127 17.40 6.09 6.62
N ASN A 128 16.58 7.12 6.86
CA ASN A 128 16.92 8.53 6.69
C ASN A 128 17.35 8.91 5.26
N TYR A 129 16.73 8.30 4.24
CA TYR A 129 17.01 8.61 2.83
C TYR A 129 15.73 8.98 2.05
N TYR A 130 15.64 10.24 1.62
CA TYR A 130 14.40 10.82 1.08
C TYR A 130 14.32 10.73 -0.46
N GLN A 131 13.94 9.56 -0.99
CA GLN A 131 13.66 9.40 -2.43
C GLN A 131 12.44 10.20 -2.90
N ASN A 132 11.51 10.49 -1.98
CA ASN A 132 10.26 11.20 -2.26
C ASN A 132 10.43 12.72 -2.43
N HIS A 133 11.64 13.26 -2.25
CA HIS A 133 11.87 14.68 -2.43
C HIS A 133 11.58 15.11 -3.88
N ARG A 134 10.80 16.19 -4.07
CA ARG A 134 10.33 16.65 -5.40
C ARG A 134 11.45 16.76 -6.44
N ARG A 135 12.61 17.32 -6.05
CA ARG A 135 13.76 17.47 -6.96
C ARG A 135 14.36 16.12 -7.34
N TYR A 136 14.38 15.15 -6.42
CA TYR A 136 14.89 13.80 -6.68
C TYR A 136 13.99 13.07 -7.67
N VAL A 137 12.67 13.06 -7.41
CA VAL A 137 11.67 12.41 -8.28
C VAL A 137 11.66 13.02 -9.68
N LYS A 138 11.79 14.35 -9.78
CA LYS A 138 11.82 15.07 -11.07
C LYS A 138 13.14 14.93 -11.83
N SER A 139 14.23 14.58 -11.15
CA SER A 139 15.57 14.46 -11.75
C SER A 139 15.76 13.10 -12.46
N ARG A 140 14.76 12.71 -13.27
CA ARG A 140 14.73 11.47 -14.05
C ARG A 140 14.01 11.71 -15.37
N SER A 141 14.52 11.14 -16.46
CA SER A 141 13.88 11.19 -17.78
C SER A 141 13.41 9.80 -18.19
N ASP A 142 12.10 9.56 -18.13
CA ASP A 142 11.52 8.27 -18.50
C ASP A 142 11.73 7.98 -20.01
N LYS A 143 11.73 9.02 -20.85
CA LYS A 143 12.04 8.90 -22.29
C LYS A 143 13.47 8.44 -22.55
N GLN A 144 14.43 8.88 -21.73
CA GLN A 144 15.83 8.44 -21.84
C GLN A 144 15.98 6.98 -21.41
N LEU A 145 15.29 6.55 -20.35
CA LEU A 145 15.31 5.15 -19.89
C LEU A 145 14.69 4.19 -20.91
N LEU A 146 13.69 4.64 -21.66
CA LEU A 146 13.00 3.84 -22.66
C LEU A 146 13.69 3.84 -24.03
N HIS A 147 14.14 5.00 -24.52
CA HIS A 147 14.62 5.17 -25.89
C HIS A 147 16.14 5.42 -26.01
N GLY A 148 16.84 5.60 -24.89
CA GLY A 148 18.27 5.86 -24.87
C GLY A 148 18.67 7.21 -25.48
N LEU A 149 19.98 7.43 -25.59
CA LEU A 149 20.60 8.59 -26.24
C LEU A 149 20.92 8.23 -27.70
N LYS A 150 19.91 8.06 -28.56
CA LYS A 150 19.99 7.84 -30.03
C LYS A 150 21.28 7.16 -30.58
N TYR A 151 21.22 5.80 -30.75
CA TYR A 151 21.96 4.93 -31.73
C TYR A 151 23.48 4.69 -31.52
N ARG A 152 24.16 3.54 -31.80
CA ARG A 152 23.91 2.18 -32.35
C ARG A 152 24.82 1.13 -31.66
N ASP A 153 24.34 -0.11 -31.67
CA ASP A 153 25.01 -1.42 -31.80
C ASP A 153 25.32 -2.34 -30.59
N THR A 154 25.17 -3.64 -30.88
CA THR A 154 24.75 -4.78 -30.05
C THR A 154 25.88 -5.68 -29.49
N SER A 155 25.64 -6.41 -28.39
CA SER A 155 25.80 -7.89 -28.30
C SER A 155 25.43 -8.45 -26.91
N LEU A 156 24.97 -9.70 -26.88
CA LEU A 156 24.36 -10.43 -25.75
C LEU A 156 25.40 -11.24 -24.95
N CYS A 157 25.37 -11.17 -23.61
CA CYS A 157 26.02 -12.14 -22.72
C CYS A 157 25.19 -12.36 -21.42
N LYS A 158 24.97 -13.61 -20.99
CA LYS A 158 24.41 -13.97 -19.68
C LYS A 158 25.51 -14.60 -18.82
N PRO A 159 25.61 -14.29 -17.51
CA PRO A 159 26.29 -15.18 -16.58
C PRO A 159 25.29 -15.96 -15.73
N GLN A 160 25.72 -17.16 -15.36
CA GLN A 160 25.15 -17.99 -14.32
C GLN A 160 26.25 -18.26 -13.31
N GLU A 161 25.99 -17.93 -12.05
CA GLU A 161 26.80 -18.37 -10.91
C GLU A 161 25.92 -19.22 -10.01
N THR A 162 26.49 -20.33 -9.54
CA THR A 162 25.87 -21.23 -8.56
C THR A 162 26.77 -21.29 -7.33
N THR A 163 26.34 -20.58 -6.29
CA THR A 163 26.68 -20.88 -4.89
C THR A 163 25.46 -20.41 -4.11
N MET A 164 24.72 -21.34 -3.46
CA MET A 164 23.35 -21.18 -2.94
C MET A 164 22.46 -20.23 -3.75
N ASN A 165 21.53 -20.77 -4.56
CA ASN A 165 20.80 -20.05 -5.62
C ASN A 165 20.00 -18.81 -5.16
N ILE A 166 20.66 -17.68 -4.87
CA ILE A 166 20.04 -16.37 -4.74
C ILE A 166 19.69 -15.89 -6.16
N SER A 167 18.43 -16.08 -6.54
CA SER A 167 17.93 -15.57 -7.81
C SER A 167 17.82 -14.05 -7.74
N ARG A 168 18.71 -13.34 -8.45
CA ARG A 168 18.57 -11.89 -8.75
C ARG A 168 17.69 -11.60 -9.96
N LYS A 169 17.11 -12.65 -10.56
CA LYS A 169 16.12 -12.55 -11.64
C LYS A 169 14.70 -12.61 -11.08
N ASN A 170 13.77 -11.91 -11.74
CA ASN A 170 12.38 -11.72 -11.33
C ASN A 170 12.20 -11.01 -9.98
N ILE A 171 13.06 -10.03 -9.69
CA ILE A 171 12.94 -9.12 -8.54
C ILE A 171 12.18 -7.84 -8.90
N ALA A 172 12.23 -7.41 -10.17
CA ALA A 172 11.47 -6.27 -10.69
C ALA A 172 10.11 -6.71 -11.26
N TRP A 173 9.17 -5.76 -11.36
CA TRP A 173 7.87 -6.02 -11.97
C TRP A 173 8.02 -6.24 -13.47
N LYS A 174 7.33 -7.25 -14.01
CA LYS A 174 7.42 -7.59 -15.43
C LYS A 174 6.96 -6.43 -16.33
N SER A 175 5.95 -5.69 -15.90
CA SER A 175 5.49 -4.47 -16.58
C SER A 175 6.53 -3.34 -16.60
N ASP A 176 7.35 -3.21 -15.56
CA ASP A 176 8.44 -2.22 -15.55
C ASP A 176 9.52 -2.64 -16.56
N GLN A 177 9.92 -3.92 -16.55
CA GLN A 177 10.90 -4.46 -17.52
C GLN A 177 10.43 -4.30 -18.98
N ASP A 178 9.18 -4.62 -19.27
CA ASP A 178 8.68 -4.72 -20.64
C ASP A 178 8.30 -3.37 -21.25
N HIS A 179 7.90 -2.38 -20.42
CA HIS A 179 7.32 -1.12 -20.91
C HIS A 179 8.05 0.15 -20.49
N LYS A 180 8.87 0.14 -19.42
CA LYS A 180 9.50 1.37 -18.90
C LYS A 180 10.99 1.48 -19.20
N TYR A 181 11.66 0.37 -19.44
CA TYR A 181 13.09 0.32 -19.70
C TYR A 181 13.34 -0.28 -21.09
N GLY A 182 14.22 0.37 -21.86
CA GLY A 182 14.48 -0.04 -23.24
C GLY A 182 15.31 -1.32 -23.33
N LYS A 183 14.89 -2.24 -24.22
CA LYS A 183 15.58 -3.51 -24.51
C LYS A 183 16.92 -3.34 -25.25
N HIS A 184 17.13 -2.18 -25.87
CA HIS A 184 18.34 -1.82 -26.60
C HIS A 184 18.97 -0.52 -26.07
N VAL A 185 18.72 -0.22 -24.79
CA VAL A 185 19.31 0.93 -24.11
C VAL A 185 20.32 0.39 -23.11
N TYR A 186 21.56 0.86 -23.22
CA TYR A 186 22.67 0.42 -22.38
C TYR A 186 23.10 1.56 -21.44
N PRO A 187 23.56 1.25 -20.22
CA PRO A 187 24.00 2.27 -19.29
C PRO A 187 25.31 2.90 -19.75
N PHE A 188 25.38 4.23 -19.68
CA PHE A 188 26.65 4.95 -19.74
C PHE A 188 27.06 5.28 -18.30
N ASN A 189 28.11 4.63 -17.79
CA ASN A 189 28.58 4.85 -16.41
C ASN A 189 29.25 6.23 -16.29
N SER A 190 28.49 7.26 -15.92
CA SER A 190 29.01 8.61 -15.69
C SER A 190 29.52 8.87 -14.28
N GLN A 191 29.73 7.82 -13.46
CA GLN A 191 30.29 7.97 -12.12
C GLN A 191 31.82 8.17 -12.17
N ASN A 192 32.25 9.34 -12.67
CA ASN A 192 33.67 9.73 -12.73
C ASN A 192 34.08 10.66 -11.56
N GLY A 193 33.38 10.57 -10.43
CA GLY A 193 33.60 11.41 -9.24
C GLY A 193 34.23 10.65 -8.08
N SER A 194 34.70 11.38 -7.06
CA SER A 194 35.32 10.82 -5.84
C SER A 194 34.38 9.91 -5.01
N PHE A 195 33.06 10.01 -5.21
CA PHE A 195 32.10 9.14 -4.53
C PHE A 195 31.88 7.87 -5.34
N ILE A 196 32.48 6.78 -4.89
CA ILE A 196 32.14 5.43 -5.36
C ILE A 196 30.66 5.20 -4.97
N GLY A 197 29.80 5.01 -5.97
CA GLY A 197 28.40 4.68 -5.76
C GLY A 197 28.21 3.28 -5.15
N GLY A 198 26.97 2.78 -5.18
CA GLY A 198 26.68 1.38 -4.84
C GLY A 198 27.19 0.41 -5.91
N GLY A 199 26.32 -0.48 -6.40
CA GLY A 199 26.65 -1.37 -7.51
C GLY A 199 26.98 -0.61 -8.81
N LYS A 200 27.83 -1.20 -9.64
CA LYS A 200 28.10 -0.72 -11.00
C LYS A 200 27.13 -1.39 -11.97
N LEU A 201 26.61 -0.63 -12.92
CA LEU A 201 25.82 -1.18 -14.01
C LEU A 201 26.75 -1.80 -15.05
N ASP A 202 26.32 -2.92 -15.63
CA ASP A 202 27.06 -3.58 -16.71
C ASP A 202 26.79 -2.85 -18.03
N PRO A 203 27.84 -2.29 -18.70
CA PRO A 203 27.70 -1.63 -19.99
C PRO A 203 27.15 -2.53 -21.10
N ASN A 204 27.33 -3.85 -20.99
CA ASN A 204 26.93 -4.82 -22.01
C ASN A 204 25.52 -5.39 -21.79
N THR A 205 24.88 -5.08 -20.67
CA THR A 205 23.53 -5.57 -20.36
C THR A 205 22.50 -4.44 -20.55
N PRO A 206 21.41 -4.66 -21.31
CA PRO A 206 20.41 -3.62 -21.52
C PRO A 206 19.68 -3.26 -20.22
N LEU A 207 19.19 -2.02 -20.11
CA LEU A 207 18.53 -1.51 -18.91
C LEU A 207 17.28 -2.32 -18.50
N SER A 208 16.57 -2.93 -19.47
CA SER A 208 15.42 -3.80 -19.20
C SER A 208 15.77 -5.03 -18.36
N ASP A 209 17.01 -5.50 -18.49
CA ASP A 209 17.50 -6.73 -17.87
C ASP A 209 18.27 -6.44 -16.56
N GLN A 210 18.55 -5.16 -16.28
CA GLN A 210 19.19 -4.71 -15.04
C GLN A 210 18.15 -4.47 -13.95
N GLU A 211 17.57 -5.55 -13.43
CA GLU A 211 16.46 -5.49 -12.46
C GLU A 211 16.81 -4.73 -11.17
N ASP A 212 18.07 -4.80 -10.70
CA ASP A 212 18.54 -4.05 -9.52
C ASP A 212 18.37 -2.53 -9.70
N LEU A 213 18.65 -2.02 -10.91
CA LEU A 213 18.41 -0.62 -11.26
C LEU A 213 16.92 -0.33 -11.25
N ILE A 214 16.10 -1.18 -11.87
CA ILE A 214 14.64 -1.00 -11.93
C ILE A 214 14.05 -0.90 -10.53
N VAL A 215 14.48 -1.78 -9.60
CA VAL A 215 14.07 -1.77 -8.20
C VAL A 215 14.47 -0.46 -7.49
N TRP A 216 15.68 0.04 -7.74
CA TRP A 216 16.17 1.30 -7.18
C TRP A 216 15.40 2.51 -7.71
N MET A 217 15.17 2.55 -9.02
CA MET A 217 14.53 3.66 -9.73
C MET A 217 13.04 3.84 -9.41
N ARG A 218 12.40 2.81 -8.86
CA ARG A 218 11.06 2.92 -8.28
C ARG A 218 11.11 3.67 -6.95
N THR A 219 10.84 4.97 -6.95
CA THR A 219 10.97 5.81 -5.74
C THR A 219 10.13 5.31 -4.56
N ALA A 220 10.72 5.23 -3.37
CA ALA A 220 10.03 4.94 -2.13
C ALA A 220 9.26 6.19 -1.62
N ALA A 221 8.12 5.94 -0.96
CA ALA A 221 7.28 7.02 -0.41
C ALA A 221 7.79 7.56 0.93
N LEU A 222 8.53 6.74 1.70
CA LEU A 222 8.99 7.02 3.06
C LEU A 222 10.53 7.04 3.12
N PRO A 223 11.14 7.76 4.10
CA PRO A 223 12.59 7.80 4.28
C PRO A 223 13.20 6.51 4.81
N LYS A 224 12.36 5.62 5.35
CA LYS A 224 12.66 4.24 5.68
C LYS A 224 12.01 3.34 4.65
N PHE A 225 12.81 2.60 3.90
CA PHE A 225 12.28 1.71 2.87
C PHE A 225 13.14 0.47 2.70
N ARG A 226 12.50 -0.60 2.23
CA ARG A 226 13.13 -1.86 1.84
C ARG A 226 13.09 -2.00 0.32
N LYS A 227 14.14 -2.56 -0.25
CA LYS A 227 14.26 -2.86 -1.68
C LYS A 227 14.70 -4.30 -1.86
N LEU A 228 14.01 -5.01 -2.75
CA LEU A 228 14.29 -6.41 -3.00
C LEU A 228 15.64 -6.54 -3.71
N TYR A 229 16.51 -7.38 -3.16
CA TYR A 229 17.83 -7.68 -3.70
C TYR A 229 17.88 -9.05 -4.37
N GLY A 230 17.17 -10.02 -3.82
CA GLY A 230 17.18 -11.38 -4.32
C GLY A 230 16.19 -12.28 -3.61
N ARG A 231 16.08 -13.53 -4.08
CA ARG A 231 15.25 -14.57 -3.46
C ARG A 231 16.02 -15.87 -3.36
N ILE A 232 15.93 -16.52 -2.21
CA ILE A 232 16.41 -17.89 -1.99
C ILE A 232 15.24 -18.82 -2.25
N LYS A 233 15.46 -19.87 -3.05
CA LYS A 233 14.42 -20.83 -3.47
C LYS A 233 14.32 -22.06 -2.57
N GLU A 234 15.19 -22.15 -1.58
CA GLU A 234 15.33 -23.27 -0.66
C GLU A 234 14.89 -22.86 0.75
N ASP A 235 14.33 -23.80 1.49
CA ASP A 235 13.90 -23.61 2.88
C ASP A 235 15.14 -23.51 3.79
N LEU A 236 15.06 -22.68 4.84
CA LEU A 236 16.13 -22.54 5.84
C LEU A 236 15.64 -23.06 7.19
N ASN A 237 16.44 -23.93 7.81
CA ASN A 237 16.05 -24.58 9.05
C ASN A 237 16.40 -23.74 10.28
N ALA A 238 15.65 -23.92 11.37
CA ALA A 238 15.99 -23.30 12.64
C ALA A 238 17.36 -23.78 13.14
N GLY A 239 18.21 -22.85 13.55
CA GLY A 239 19.57 -23.11 14.03
C GLY A 239 20.65 -23.01 12.96
N GLU A 240 20.30 -22.96 11.67
CA GLU A 240 21.24 -22.78 10.57
C GLU A 240 21.92 -21.40 10.64
N VAL A 241 23.19 -21.34 10.19
CA VAL A 241 23.97 -20.09 10.14
C VAL A 241 24.25 -19.74 8.69
N ILE A 242 23.82 -18.56 8.27
CA ILE A 242 24.01 -18.04 6.92
C ILE A 242 25.16 -17.04 6.97
N THR A 243 26.27 -17.37 6.32
CA THR A 243 27.39 -16.44 6.14
C THR A 243 27.13 -15.56 4.92
N VAL A 244 26.88 -14.28 5.16
CA VAL A 244 26.67 -13.28 4.11
C VAL A 244 27.97 -12.52 3.88
N HIS A 245 28.44 -12.55 2.64
CA HIS A 245 29.52 -11.71 2.16
C HIS A 245 28.93 -10.45 1.52
N LEU A 246 29.19 -9.28 2.12
CA LEU A 246 28.67 -8.00 1.65
C LEU A 246 29.78 -6.97 1.50
N VAL A 247 29.57 -6.00 0.60
CA VAL A 247 30.53 -4.91 0.35
C VAL A 247 29.91 -3.59 0.76
N ASN A 248 30.49 -2.97 1.78
CA ASN A 248 29.97 -1.77 2.44
C ASN A 248 30.36 -0.48 1.69
N ASN A 249 29.97 -0.31 0.42
CA ASN A 249 30.40 0.83 -0.40
C ASN A 249 29.54 2.11 -0.26
N TYR A 250 28.23 1.96 -0.03
CA TYR A 250 27.31 3.11 -0.10
C TYR A 250 27.42 4.02 1.15
N ASN A 251 27.80 5.28 0.98
CA ASN A 251 27.96 6.21 2.10
C ASN A 251 26.63 6.68 2.69
N THR A 252 26.26 6.12 3.85
CA THR A 252 25.10 6.57 4.64
C THR A 252 25.48 7.46 5.81
N TYR A 253 26.75 7.50 6.21
CA TYR A 253 27.20 8.20 7.40
C TYR A 253 27.13 9.72 7.26
N SER A 254 27.35 10.24 6.04
CA SER A 254 27.31 11.68 5.76
C SER A 254 25.95 12.33 6.02
N PHE A 255 24.87 11.55 5.95
CA PHE A 255 23.50 12.00 6.20
C PHE A 255 22.84 11.28 7.39
N GLY A 256 23.61 10.58 8.23
CA GLY A 256 23.08 9.86 9.39
C GLY A 256 22.12 8.72 9.04
N GLY A 257 22.23 8.14 7.84
CA GLY A 257 21.44 6.99 7.42
C GLY A 257 21.95 5.68 7.99
N LYS A 258 21.06 4.70 8.08
CA LYS A 258 21.37 3.34 8.55
C LYS A 258 21.14 2.34 7.43
N LYS A 259 21.86 1.22 7.48
CA LYS A 259 21.74 0.14 6.49
C LYS A 259 21.52 -1.18 7.20
N LYS A 260 20.49 -1.89 6.74
CA LYS A 260 20.22 -3.24 7.25
C LYS A 260 20.05 -4.20 6.10
N LEU A 261 20.44 -5.43 6.34
CA LEU A 261 20.13 -6.58 5.52
C LEU A 261 18.95 -7.30 6.15
N VAL A 262 17.93 -7.61 5.36
CA VAL A 262 16.68 -8.19 5.85
C VAL A 262 16.37 -9.45 5.06
N PHE A 263 16.32 -10.59 5.74
CA PHE A 263 15.78 -11.83 5.19
C PHE A 263 14.36 -12.00 5.72
N THR A 264 13.39 -12.23 4.85
CA THR A 264 11.99 -12.31 5.27
C THR A 264 11.23 -13.30 4.41
N THR A 265 10.32 -14.03 5.05
CA THR A 265 9.32 -14.83 4.36
C THR A 265 8.13 -13.95 3.96
N SER A 266 7.21 -14.46 3.15
CA SER A 266 5.98 -13.74 2.81
C SER A 266 4.75 -14.57 3.17
N SER A 267 3.74 -13.93 3.74
CA SER A 267 2.39 -14.47 3.78
C SER A 267 1.57 -13.95 2.61
N TRP A 268 0.32 -14.39 2.50
CA TRP A 268 -0.62 -13.90 1.49
C TRP A 268 -0.91 -12.39 1.63
N LEU A 269 -0.68 -11.81 2.82
CA LEU A 269 -0.82 -10.39 3.10
C LEU A 269 0.47 -9.59 2.78
N GLY A 270 1.56 -10.28 2.45
CA GLY A 270 2.87 -9.72 2.17
C GLY A 270 3.87 -9.96 3.30
N GLY A 271 4.62 -8.91 3.67
CA GLY A 271 5.60 -8.96 4.75
C GLY A 271 4.96 -8.82 6.13
N LYS A 272 5.80 -8.89 7.18
CA LYS A 272 5.37 -8.72 8.56
C LYS A 272 4.82 -7.32 8.81
N ASN A 273 3.53 -7.22 9.11
CA ASN A 273 2.86 -5.97 9.44
C ASN A 273 1.59 -6.21 10.29
N ASP A 274 1.75 -6.12 11.61
CA ASP A 274 0.66 -6.36 12.56
C ASP A 274 -0.41 -5.26 12.56
N PHE A 275 -0.14 -4.10 11.94
CA PHE A 275 -1.04 -2.94 11.98
C PHE A 275 -2.42 -3.26 11.40
N LEU A 276 -2.50 -3.93 10.25
CA LEU A 276 -3.78 -4.20 9.61
C LEU A 276 -4.65 -5.12 10.48
N GLY A 277 -4.07 -6.21 10.99
CA GLY A 277 -4.78 -7.14 11.86
C GLY A 277 -5.26 -6.47 13.15
N LEU A 278 -4.38 -5.68 13.79
CA LEU A 278 -4.72 -4.95 15.01
C LEU A 278 -5.80 -3.88 14.77
N ALA A 279 -5.73 -3.14 13.67
CA ALA A 279 -6.72 -2.13 13.31
C ALA A 279 -8.11 -2.75 13.12
N TYR A 280 -8.21 -3.83 12.34
CA TYR A 280 -9.49 -4.53 12.13
C TYR A 280 -10.04 -5.12 13.44
N ALA A 281 -9.20 -5.72 14.27
CA ALA A 281 -9.61 -6.27 15.56
C ALA A 281 -10.10 -5.16 16.51
N ALA A 282 -9.37 -4.04 16.60
CA ALA A 282 -9.73 -2.91 17.46
C ALA A 282 -11.03 -2.24 17.00
N THR A 283 -11.19 -1.99 15.70
CA THR A 283 -12.41 -1.44 15.12
C THR A 283 -13.60 -2.39 15.32
N GLY A 284 -13.41 -3.70 15.09
CA GLY A 284 -14.45 -4.70 15.29
C GLY A 284 -14.91 -4.77 16.76
N PHE A 285 -13.98 -4.76 17.72
CA PHE A 285 -14.29 -4.71 19.14
C PHE A 285 -15.03 -3.42 19.53
N SER A 286 -14.61 -2.28 18.98
CA SER A 286 -15.28 -0.99 19.20
C SER A 286 -16.73 -1.01 18.69
N PHE A 287 -17.01 -1.61 17.52
CA PHE A 287 -18.37 -1.75 17.01
C PHE A 287 -19.25 -2.62 17.89
N ILE A 288 -18.74 -3.74 18.41
CA ILE A 288 -19.48 -4.59 19.35
C ILE A 288 -19.80 -3.82 20.63
N LEU A 289 -18.82 -3.08 21.18
CA LEU A 289 -18.99 -2.27 22.38
C LEU A 289 -20.05 -1.17 22.16
N VAL A 290 -19.99 -0.44 21.04
CA VAL A 290 -20.99 0.58 20.71
C VAL A 290 -22.38 -0.03 20.53
N ALA A 291 -22.49 -1.19 19.91
CA ALA A 291 -23.76 -1.87 19.75
C ALA A 291 -24.36 -2.31 21.10
N ILE A 292 -23.54 -2.82 22.02
CA ILE A 292 -23.97 -3.17 23.39
C ILE A 292 -24.44 -1.91 24.12
N LEU A 293 -23.69 -0.80 24.05
CA LEU A 293 -24.09 0.46 24.67
C LEU A 293 -25.42 0.98 24.13
N PHE A 294 -25.62 0.96 22.81
CA PHE A 294 -26.89 1.36 22.21
C PHE A 294 -28.04 0.42 22.58
N ALA A 295 -27.80 -0.90 22.67
CA ALA A 295 -28.80 -1.84 23.15
C ALA A 295 -29.20 -1.56 24.60
N LEU A 296 -28.23 -1.31 25.49
CA LEU A 296 -28.50 -0.96 26.89
C LEU A 296 -29.29 0.35 27.02
N ILE A 297 -28.92 1.39 26.26
CA ILE A 297 -29.65 2.67 26.26
C ILE A 297 -31.07 2.47 25.72
N HIS A 298 -31.23 1.69 24.65
CA HIS A 298 -32.52 1.45 24.03
C HIS A 298 -33.48 0.69 24.96
N VAL A 299 -32.96 -0.28 25.71
CA VAL A 299 -33.74 -1.04 26.71
C VAL A 299 -34.05 -0.20 27.95
N LYS A 300 -33.09 0.59 28.46
CA LYS A 300 -33.27 1.39 29.68
C LYS A 300 -34.15 2.62 29.46
N ASN A 301 -34.00 3.29 28.32
CA ASN A 301 -34.71 4.52 27.97
C ASN A 301 -35.43 4.37 26.62
N PRO A 302 -36.50 3.54 26.54
CA PRO A 302 -37.23 3.35 25.30
C PRO A 302 -37.91 4.66 24.90
N ARG A 303 -37.62 5.16 23.69
CA ARG A 303 -38.29 6.32 23.10
C ARG A 303 -39.22 5.86 21.98
N PRO A 304 -40.50 6.23 21.99
CA PRO A 304 -41.42 5.94 20.90
C PRO A 304 -40.93 6.61 19.61
N HIS A 305 -41.11 5.93 18.48
CA HIS A 305 -40.69 6.46 17.18
C HIS A 305 -41.68 7.53 16.71
N GLY A 306 -41.18 8.69 16.30
CA GLY A 306 -42.01 9.76 15.75
C GLY A 306 -42.92 10.44 16.78
N ASP A 307 -42.59 10.40 18.07
CA ASP A 307 -43.41 11.02 19.12
C ASP A 307 -43.54 12.53 18.92
N ALA A 308 -44.75 12.98 18.60
CA ALA A 308 -45.07 14.38 18.34
C ALA A 308 -44.93 15.25 19.60
N ILE A 309 -44.99 14.66 20.80
CA ILE A 309 -44.84 15.38 22.08
C ILE A 309 -43.40 15.89 22.22
N LEU A 310 -42.42 15.17 21.67
CA LEU A 310 -41.02 15.57 21.64
C LEU A 310 -40.73 16.67 20.60
N SER A 311 -41.70 17.09 19.79
CA SER A 311 -41.50 18.23 18.89
C SER A 311 -41.22 19.51 19.70
N SER A 312 -40.33 20.37 19.20
CA SER A 312 -39.96 21.61 19.90
C SER A 312 -41.14 22.55 20.13
N TRP A 313 -42.17 22.45 19.27
CA TRP A 313 -43.42 23.21 19.35
C TRP A 313 -44.33 22.68 20.47
N ASN A 314 -44.49 21.36 20.58
CA ASN A 314 -45.35 20.75 21.61
C ASN A 314 -44.70 20.70 23.00
N ARG A 315 -43.37 20.69 23.09
CA ARG A 315 -42.66 20.81 24.38
C ARG A 315 -42.90 22.15 25.07
N LYS A 316 -43.12 23.23 24.31
CA LYS A 316 -43.35 24.57 24.89
C LYS A 316 -44.78 24.75 25.42
N THR A 317 -45.77 24.10 24.81
CA THR A 317 -47.17 24.16 25.24
C THR A 317 -47.46 23.28 26.45
N SER A 318 -46.71 22.20 26.66
CA SER A 318 -46.86 21.33 27.83
C SER A 318 -46.12 21.81 29.09
N ALA A 319 -45.29 22.85 28.97
CA ALA A 319 -44.52 23.46 30.07
C ALA A 319 -45.13 24.78 30.60
N ARG A 320 -46.32 25.13 30.12
CA ARG A 320 -47.18 26.21 30.62
C ARG A 320 -48.37 25.58 31.33
#